data_AF-I8AF85-F1
#
_entry.id   AF-I8AF85-F1
#
_cell.length_a   1.000
_cell.length_b   1.000
_cell.length_c   1.000
_cell.angle_alpha   90.00
_cell.angle_beta   90.00
_cell.angle_gamma   90.00
#
_symmetry.space_group_name_H-M   'P 1'
#
loop_
_entity.id
_entity.type
_entity.pdbx_description
1 polymer ?
#
loop_
_entity_poly.entity_id
_entity_poly.type
_entity_poly.pdbx_seq_one_letter_code
_entity_poly.pdbx_strand_id
1 'polypeptide(L)'
;MKASLADELKPNETVIRKTTVYYKMEAGLSGNFPYIRGELAQTNERLLFVSEQPPLTIEVPLNGITRIAENKEFFAIIKTLRTFVIWQERLDREVFTARGEEALHERLIAFFEEVKKACPALESKTK
;
A
#
# COMPACT_ATOMS: atom_id res chain seq x y z
N MET A 1 -7.14 -4.98 21.52
CA MET A 1 -6.59 -6.11 20.74
C MET A 1 -5.77 -5.52 19.60
N LYS A 2 -4.58 -6.08 19.29
CA LYS A 2 -3.86 -5.74 18.05
C LYS A 2 -4.56 -6.48 16.92
N ALA A 3 -4.97 -5.80 15.85
CA ALA A 3 -5.45 -6.46 14.65
C ALA A 3 -4.29 -7.21 14.00
N SER A 4 -4.52 -8.45 13.58
CA SER A 4 -3.54 -9.25 12.85
C SER A 4 -4.01 -9.51 11.43
N LEU A 5 -3.08 -9.66 10.50
CA LEU A 5 -3.42 -9.94 9.10
C LEU A 5 -4.34 -11.15 8.95
N ALA A 6 -4.16 -12.18 9.79
CA ALA A 6 -4.96 -13.41 9.74
C ALA A 6 -6.42 -13.20 10.15
N ASP A 7 -6.69 -12.24 11.06
CA ASP A 7 -8.05 -11.94 11.53
C ASP A 7 -8.87 -11.18 10.48
N GLU A 8 -8.18 -10.51 9.54
CA GLU A 8 -8.78 -9.65 8.53
C GLU A 8 -9.03 -10.37 7.18
N LEU A 9 -8.56 -11.62 7.03
CA LEU A 9 -8.75 -12.42 5.80
C LEU A 9 -10.19 -12.94 5.69
N LYS A 10 -10.73 -12.89 4.48
CA LYS A 10 -12.04 -13.49 4.18
C LYS A 10 -11.93 -15.02 4.06
N PRO A 11 -13.04 -15.77 4.25
CA PRO A 11 -13.05 -17.21 4.00
C PRO A 11 -12.60 -17.52 2.56
N ASN A 12 -11.63 -18.42 2.41
CA ASN A 12 -10.97 -18.81 1.15
C ASN A 12 -9.98 -17.79 0.54
N GLU A 13 -9.73 -16.67 1.21
CA GLU A 13 -8.70 -15.73 0.78
C GLU A 13 -7.32 -16.25 1.15
N THR A 14 -6.39 -16.27 0.19
CA THR A 14 -5.02 -16.76 0.39
C THR A 14 -4.03 -15.62 0.24
N VAL A 15 -3.13 -15.49 1.21
CA VAL A 15 -2.00 -14.56 1.12
C VAL A 15 -0.99 -15.11 0.12
N ILE A 16 -0.76 -14.37 -0.96
CA ILE A 16 0.24 -14.72 -1.98
C ILE A 16 1.62 -14.24 -1.51
N ARG A 17 1.68 -13.02 -0.99
CA ARG A 17 2.91 -12.40 -0.48
C ARG A 17 2.58 -11.29 0.49
N LYS A 18 3.56 -10.90 1.29
CA LYS A 18 3.44 -9.80 2.25
C LYS A 18 4.76 -9.07 2.44
N THR A 19 4.68 -7.80 2.82
CA THR A 19 5.83 -6.96 3.14
C THR A 19 5.49 -6.02 4.27
N THR A 20 6.48 -5.62 5.06
CA THR A 20 6.32 -4.44 5.93
C THR A 20 6.26 -3.19 5.07
N VAL A 21 5.52 -2.17 5.51
CA VAL A 21 5.44 -0.87 4.84
C VAL A 21 5.00 0.21 5.81
N TYR A 22 5.17 1.47 5.42
CA TYR A 22 4.51 2.59 6.09
C TYR A 22 3.39 3.16 5.22
N TYR A 23 2.20 3.24 5.77
CA TYR A 23 1.05 3.90 5.16
C TYR A 23 1.03 5.38 5.54
N LYS A 24 0.78 6.26 4.55
CA LYS A 24 0.57 7.69 4.78
C LYS A 24 -0.92 7.94 4.93
N MET A 25 -1.34 8.31 6.13
CA MET A 25 -2.73 8.68 6.40
C MET A 25 -3.11 9.97 5.67
N GLU A 26 -4.27 10.00 5.02
CA GLU A 26 -4.83 11.21 4.40
C GLU A 26 -5.31 12.23 5.45
N ALA A 27 -5.54 13.45 4.97
CA ALA A 27 -5.65 14.61 5.82
C ALA A 27 -6.97 14.81 6.57
N GLY A 28 -6.91 14.74 7.90
CA GLY A 28 -7.77 15.55 8.78
C GLY A 28 -7.20 16.97 8.99
N LEU A 29 -8.06 17.93 9.35
CA LEU A 29 -7.82 19.39 9.51
C LEU A 29 -6.56 19.83 10.30
N SER A 30 -5.78 18.95 10.92
CA SER A 30 -4.69 19.27 11.87
C SER A 30 -3.25 19.19 11.32
N GLY A 31 -3.05 18.94 10.03
CA GLY A 31 -1.80 19.30 9.31
C GLY A 31 -0.51 18.51 9.61
N ASN A 32 -0.53 17.48 10.45
CA ASN A 32 0.61 16.56 10.65
C ASN A 32 0.15 15.10 10.49
N PHE A 33 0.62 14.42 9.43
CA PHE A 33 0.26 13.03 9.15
C PHE A 33 1.33 12.07 9.63
N PRO A 34 1.01 11.16 10.56
CA PRO A 34 1.93 10.09 10.89
C PRO A 34 1.95 9.08 9.74
N TYR A 35 3.16 8.67 9.36
CA TYR A 35 3.36 7.43 8.62
C TYR A 35 3.20 6.27 9.59
N ILE A 36 2.22 5.41 9.34
CA ILE A 36 1.91 4.27 10.20
C ILE A 36 2.57 3.02 9.65
N ARG A 37 3.39 2.37 10.48
CA ARG A 37 4.00 1.08 10.14
C ARG A 37 2.98 -0.04 10.20
N GLY A 38 3.03 -0.97 9.26
CA GLY A 38 2.16 -2.14 9.21
C GLY A 38 2.64 -3.21 8.24
N GLU A 39 1.84 -4.26 8.11
CA GLU A 39 2.02 -5.32 7.12
C GLU A 39 1.06 -5.09 5.96
N LEU A 40 1.57 -5.12 4.73
CA LEU A 40 0.80 -5.08 3.51
C LEU A 40 0.89 -6.46 2.84
N ALA A 41 -0.25 -7.12 2.69
CA ALA A 41 -0.37 -8.39 2.01
C ALA A 41 -1.06 -8.21 0.65
N GLN A 42 -0.56 -8.92 -0.34
CA GLN A 42 -1.30 -9.22 -1.55
C GLN A 42 -1.99 -10.56 -1.35
N THR A 43 -3.30 -10.58 -1.52
CA THR A 43 -4.10 -11.79 -1.58
C THR A 43 -4.49 -12.09 -3.02
N ASN A 44 -5.21 -13.18 -3.24
CA ASN A 44 -5.83 -13.48 -4.53
C ASN A 44 -6.95 -12.50 -4.92
N GLU A 45 -7.41 -11.61 -4.03
CA GLU A 45 -8.53 -10.69 -4.28
C GLU A 45 -8.18 -9.20 -4.11
N ARG A 46 -7.30 -8.86 -3.17
CA ARG A 46 -7.04 -7.47 -2.75
C ARG A 46 -5.62 -7.27 -2.23
N LEU A 47 -5.24 -6.02 -2.07
CA LEU A 47 -4.23 -5.63 -1.09
C LEU A 47 -4.90 -5.40 0.25
N LEU A 48 -4.29 -5.91 1.30
CA LEU A 48 -4.74 -5.77 2.68
C LEU A 48 -3.60 -5.23 3.52
N PHE A 49 -3.76 -4.00 4.00
CA PHE A 49 -2.83 -3.39 4.95
C PHE A 49 -3.40 -3.49 6.36
N VAL A 50 -2.60 -3.93 7.31
CA VAL A 50 -2.92 -3.92 8.74
C VAL A 50 -1.80 -3.22 9.50
N SER A 51 -2.14 -2.12 10.14
CA SER A 51 -1.19 -1.32 10.93
C SER A 51 -0.80 -1.98 12.25
N GLU A 52 0.40 -1.65 12.75
CA GLU A 52 0.80 -2.02 14.11
C GLU A 52 0.08 -1.17 15.16
N GLN A 53 0.18 0.17 15.07
CA GLN A 53 -0.51 1.16 15.92
C GLN A 53 -0.58 2.55 15.24
N PRO A 54 -1.69 3.31 15.39
CA PRO A 54 -3.00 2.88 15.88
C PRO A 54 -3.66 1.86 14.93
N PRO A 55 -4.59 0.99 15.40
CA PRO A 55 -5.27 0.02 14.55
C PRO A 55 -5.98 0.69 13.37
N LEU A 56 -5.62 0.27 12.17
CA LEU A 56 -6.09 0.74 10.88
C LEU A 56 -5.93 -0.41 9.89
N THR A 57 -7.01 -0.72 9.20
CA THR A 57 -7.04 -1.67 8.09
C THR A 57 -7.38 -0.93 6.81
N ILE A 58 -6.57 -1.11 5.76
CA ILE A 58 -6.86 -0.57 4.43
C ILE A 58 -7.02 -1.75 3.48
N GLU A 59 -8.10 -1.72 2.70
CA GLU A 59 -8.42 -2.75 1.73
C GLU A 59 -8.51 -2.14 0.34
N VAL A 60 -7.77 -2.71 -0.61
CA VAL A 60 -7.76 -2.25 -2.00
C VAL A 60 -8.01 -3.45 -2.91
N PRO A 61 -9.24 -3.63 -3.44
CA PRO A 61 -9.54 -4.69 -4.39
C PRO A 61 -8.65 -4.62 -5.63
N LEU A 62 -8.03 -5.74 -6.03
CA LEU A 62 -7.10 -5.76 -7.18
C LEU A 62 -7.77 -5.34 -8.49
N ASN A 63 -9.06 -5.67 -8.64
CA ASN A 63 -9.86 -5.28 -9.80
C ASN A 63 -10.15 -3.78 -9.88
N GLY A 64 -10.04 -3.05 -8.76
CA GLY A 64 -10.28 -1.61 -8.69
C GLY A 64 -9.04 -0.76 -8.91
N ILE A 65 -7.85 -1.37 -8.95
CA ILE A 65 -6.58 -0.68 -9.11
C ILE A 65 -6.37 -0.30 -10.57
N THR A 66 -6.31 1.00 -10.86
CA THR A 66 -6.12 1.54 -12.21
C THR A 66 -4.70 1.98 -12.52
N ARG A 67 -3.90 2.21 -11.47
CA ARG A 67 -2.50 2.62 -11.56
C ARG A 67 -1.78 2.32 -10.26
N ILE A 68 -0.54 1.86 -10.38
CA ILE A 68 0.44 1.84 -9.30
C ILE A 68 1.69 2.52 -9.85
N ALA A 69 2.19 3.54 -9.16
CA ALA A 69 3.40 4.25 -9.56
C ALA A 69 4.23 4.68 -8.37
N GLU A 70 5.53 4.74 -8.59
CA GLU A 70 6.46 5.32 -7.65
C GLU A 70 6.56 6.83 -7.87
N ASN A 71 6.45 7.61 -6.80
CA ASN A 71 6.57 9.06 -6.79
C ASN A 71 7.62 9.50 -5.76
N LYS A 72 8.25 10.65 -6.01
CA LYS A 72 9.06 11.36 -5.01
C LYS A 72 8.22 12.46 -4.37
N GLU A 73 7.96 12.36 -3.08
CA GLU A 73 7.29 13.40 -2.30
C GLU A 73 8.29 14.17 -1.44
N PHE A 74 8.11 15.48 -1.29
CA PHE A 74 8.89 16.28 -0.34
C PHE A 74 8.52 15.92 1.09
N PHE A 75 9.53 15.67 1.92
CA PHE A 75 9.40 15.37 3.34
C PHE A 75 10.34 16.31 4.12
N ALA A 76 9.78 17.36 4.71
CA ALA A 76 10.53 18.52 5.24
C ALA A 76 11.35 19.28 4.17
N ILE A 77 12.05 20.33 4.60
CA ILE A 77 12.61 21.38 3.73
C ILE A 77 13.63 20.86 2.69
N ILE A 78 14.33 19.74 2.95
CA ILE A 78 15.45 19.27 2.09
C ILE A 78 15.37 17.75 1.77
N LYS A 79 14.53 16.96 2.46
CA LYS A 79 14.48 15.51 2.24
C LYS A 79 13.32 15.14 1.33
N THR A 80 13.53 14.15 0.47
CA THR A 80 12.46 13.55 -0.35
C THR A 80 12.27 12.10 0.07
N LEU A 81 11.02 11.63 0.02
CA LEU A 81 10.67 10.24 0.25
C LEU A 81 10.16 9.62 -1.04
N ARG A 82 10.62 8.40 -1.30
CA ARG A 82 10.05 7.55 -2.35
C ARG A 82 8.78 6.91 -1.82
N THR A 83 7.70 7.06 -2.57
CA THR A 83 6.35 6.63 -2.22
C THR A 83 5.76 5.81 -3.34
N PHE A 84 4.98 4.80 -3.01
CA PHE A 84 4.17 4.05 -3.94
C PHE A 84 2.73 4.51 -3.78
N VAL A 85 2.17 5.03 -4.86
CA VAL A 85 0.81 5.55 -4.90
C VAL A 85 -0.05 4.57 -5.68
N ILE A 86 -1.19 4.20 -5.11
CA ILE A 86 -2.17 3.29 -5.69
C ILE A 86 -3.42 4.09 -5.99
N TRP A 87 -3.79 4.16 -7.26
CA TRP A 87 -5.01 4.83 -7.70
C TRP A 87 -6.11 3.81 -7.95
N GLN A 88 -7.32 4.16 -7.52
CA GLN A 88 -8.54 3.36 -7.66
C GLN A 88 -9.55 4.13 -8.52
N GLU A 89 -10.45 3.45 -9.24
CA GLU A 89 -11.44 4.14 -10.10
C GLU A 89 -12.41 5.04 -9.32
N ARG A 90 -12.75 4.66 -8.09
CA ARG A 90 -13.89 5.25 -7.35
C ARG A 90 -13.52 5.77 -5.95
N LEU A 91 -12.25 5.68 -5.57
CA LEU A 91 -11.76 6.03 -4.25
C LEU A 91 -10.52 6.91 -4.35
N ASP A 92 -10.20 7.57 -3.24
CA ASP A 92 -8.94 8.27 -3.09
C ASP A 92 -7.74 7.31 -3.24
N ARG A 93 -6.57 7.92 -3.43
CA ARG A 93 -5.32 7.20 -3.65
C ARG A 93 -4.75 6.75 -2.32
N GLU A 94 -4.24 5.53 -2.29
CA GLU A 94 -3.51 5.02 -1.13
C GLU A 94 -2.01 5.23 -1.32
N VAL A 95 -1.32 5.68 -0.27
CA VAL A 95 0.10 6.04 -0.34
C VAL A 95 0.92 5.23 0.66
N PHE A 96 1.93 4.55 0.15
CA PHE A 96 2.82 3.68 0.90
C PHE A 96 4.28 4.10 0.73
N THR A 97 5.15 3.86 1.71
CA THR A 97 6.58 4.24 1.63
C THR A 97 7.45 3.34 2.48
N ALA A 98 8.75 3.35 2.17
CA ALA A 98 9.81 2.79 3.00
C ALA A 98 10.38 3.81 4.01
N ARG A 99 9.90 5.06 4.05
CA ARG A 99 10.42 6.14 4.90
C ARG A 99 11.93 6.39 4.81
N GLY A 100 12.54 6.08 3.67
CA GLY A 100 13.98 6.24 3.44
C GLY A 100 14.82 5.03 3.81
N GLU A 101 14.21 3.91 4.22
CA GLU A 101 14.90 2.63 4.41
C GLU A 101 15.13 1.96 3.04
N GLU A 102 16.38 2.01 2.54
CA GLU A 102 16.73 1.52 1.19
C GLU A 102 16.37 0.04 0.96
N ALA A 103 16.76 -0.85 1.88
CA ALA A 103 16.45 -2.28 1.77
C ALA A 103 14.94 -2.56 1.81
N LEU A 104 14.17 -1.74 2.52
CA LEU A 104 12.72 -1.84 2.51
C LEU A 104 12.15 -1.34 1.18
N HIS A 105 12.71 -0.25 0.65
CA HIS A 105 12.30 0.29 -0.65
C HIS A 105 12.48 -0.71 -1.78
N GLU A 106 13.61 -1.41 -1.85
CA GLU A 106 13.84 -2.48 -2.84
C GLU A 106 12.80 -3.60 -2.73
N ARG A 107 12.45 -4.01 -1.50
CA ARG A 107 11.38 -4.99 -1.27
C ARG A 107 10.02 -4.48 -1.75
N LEU A 108 9.73 -3.19 -1.56
CA LEU A 108 8.48 -2.58 -2.02
C LEU A 108 8.41 -2.51 -3.55
N ILE A 109 9.53 -2.23 -4.24
CA ILE A 109 9.58 -2.29 -5.72
C ILE A 109 9.17 -3.70 -6.17
N ALA A 110 9.85 -4.74 -5.67
CA ALA A 110 9.56 -6.12 -6.04
C ALA A 110 8.12 -6.52 -5.70
N PHE A 111 7.61 -6.09 -4.54
CA PHE A 111 6.23 -6.33 -4.14
C PHE A 111 5.24 -5.70 -5.12
N PHE A 112 5.37 -4.40 -5.41
CA PHE A 112 4.40 -3.70 -6.26
C PHE A 112 4.48 -4.09 -7.73
N GLU A 113 5.65 -4.50 -8.25
CA GLU A 113 5.73 -5.09 -9.60
C GLU A 113 4.87 -6.36 -9.72
N GLU A 114 4.86 -7.19 -8.68
CA GLU A 114 4.07 -8.42 -8.67
C GLU A 114 2.58 -8.15 -8.47
N VAL A 115 2.23 -7.12 -7.70
CA VAL A 115 0.85 -6.64 -7.59
C VAL A 115 0.34 -6.14 -8.94
N LYS A 116 1.15 -5.37 -9.68
CA LYS A 116 0.76 -4.85 -11.00
C LYS A 116 0.38 -5.97 -11.97
N LYS A 117 1.14 -7.07 -11.98
CA LYS A 117 0.86 -8.26 -12.79
C LYS A 117 -0.46 -8.95 -12.43
N ALA A 118 -0.93 -8.78 -11.20
CA ALA A 118 -2.18 -9.36 -10.73
C ALA A 118 -3.39 -8.42 -10.89
N CYS A 119 -3.20 -7.20 -11.40
CA CYS A 119 -4.28 -6.21 -11.58
C CYS A 119 -4.83 -6.27 -13.01
N PRO A 120 -6.07 -6.76 -13.23
CA PRO A 120 -6.61 -6.93 -14.58
C PRO A 120 -6.71 -5.63 -15.39
N ALA A 121 -6.99 -4.51 -14.72
CA ALA A 121 -7.12 -3.19 -15.36
C ALA A 121 -5.78 -2.58 -15.81
N LEU A 122 -4.64 -3.13 -15.34
CA LEU A 122 -3.31 -2.71 -15.78
C LEU A 122 -2.83 -3.50 -17.01
N GLU A 123 -3.24 -4.76 -17.14
CA GLU A 123 -2.89 -5.62 -18.27
C GLU A 123 -3.60 -5.19 -19.57
N SER A 124 -4.80 -4.60 -19.47
CA SER A 124 -5.61 -4.20 -20.63
C SER A 124 -5.10 -2.97 -21.38
N LYS A 125 -4.07 -2.27 -20.89
CA LYS A 125 -3.46 -1.09 -21.54
C LYS A 125 -2.22 -1.40 -22.39
N THR A 126 -1.88 -2.67 -22.59
CA THR A 126 -0.70 -3.11 -23.36
C THR A 126 -1.06 -3.77 -24.70
N LYS A 127 -2.22 -3.44 -25.30
CA LYS A 127 -2.60 -3.86 -26.65
C LYS A 127 -2.87 -2.67 -27.56
#